data_AF-A0A812JIG3-F1
#
_entry.id   AF-A0A812JIG3-F1
#
_cell.length_a   1.000
_cell.length_b   1.000
_cell.length_c   1.000
_cell.angle_alpha   90.00
_cell.angle_beta   90.00
_cell.angle_gamma   90.00
#
_symmetry.space_group_name_H-M   'P 1'
#
loop_
_entity.id
_entity.type
_entity.pdbx_description
1 polymer ?
#
loop_
_entity_poly.entity_id
_entity_poly.type
_entity_poly.pdbx_seq_one_letter_code
_entity_poly.pdbx_strand_id
1 'polypeptide(L)'
;MEGTGITVSLTASPKHLHRQLSRRDIETQHGRMSKMAPSDEEADTWEAESQTSEPEWDWGDRAVQLGSHVCEAKMCKQSAYGKLWLRHSESSDAYIDYVSFMTFDDLVLMLEVGWVLLIPELSLPMGAVAAALTFAGVGLHCGRRSFADLVIELVMTIWLSTNVFWMTSEVLYDKPDVEFPWSLSPLLPEDEPVYSVMEKMASTGFFVAVATYLLGLAVVTYWYLHPKYNFPPRALASFLLQSYLCSWCLKDFFWAREEFWPAISTDLITVPMILANARLESDGWRSIRRTSWSWAVWAIANGIWITGELMYPGEEQFNYVVAALLTTAFVMLASSYEQYKAVEQRRTTWTESEPDSSTDYTTDDSKA
;
A
#
# COMPACT_ATOMS: atom_id res chain seq x y z
N MET A 1 -27.79 -44.09 -48.19
CA MET A 1 -27.97 -43.18 -47.05
C MET A 1 -26.61 -42.60 -46.74
N GLU A 2 -26.30 -41.45 -47.35
CA GLU A 2 -25.05 -40.73 -47.15
C GLU A 2 -25.15 -39.98 -45.82
N GLY A 3 -24.25 -40.32 -44.89
CA GLY A 3 -24.16 -39.68 -43.58
C GLY A 3 -23.43 -38.36 -43.69
N THR A 4 -24.16 -37.26 -43.54
CA THR A 4 -23.62 -35.91 -43.39
C THR A 4 -22.91 -35.81 -42.03
N GLY A 5 -21.57 -35.87 -42.06
CA GLY A 5 -20.73 -35.53 -40.91
C GLY A 5 -20.81 -34.04 -40.63
N ILE A 6 -21.42 -33.68 -39.51
CA ILE A 6 -21.40 -32.30 -38.99
C ILE A 6 -20.06 -32.11 -38.29
N THR A 7 -19.13 -31.43 -38.96
CA THR A 7 -17.89 -30.96 -38.36
C THR A 7 -18.21 -29.74 -37.49
N VAL A 8 -18.40 -29.95 -36.19
CA VAL A 8 -18.50 -28.85 -35.22
C VAL A 8 -17.10 -28.29 -35.02
N SER A 9 -16.80 -27.16 -35.66
CA SER A 9 -15.58 -26.40 -35.42
C SER A 9 -15.75 -25.64 -34.09
N LEU A 10 -15.19 -26.18 -33.01
CA LEU A 10 -15.03 -25.47 -31.74
C LEU A 10 -14.03 -24.34 -31.95
N THR A 11 -14.54 -23.13 -32.11
CA THR A 11 -13.74 -21.91 -32.07
C THR A 11 -13.32 -21.68 -30.62
N ALA A 12 -12.07 -22.00 -30.30
CA ALA A 12 -11.50 -21.68 -29.00
C ALA A 12 -11.55 -20.17 -28.76
N SER A 13 -12.00 -19.78 -27.56
CA SER A 13 -12.12 -18.38 -27.16
C SER A 13 -10.77 -17.64 -27.29
N PRO A 14 -10.74 -16.38 -27.75
CA PRO A 14 -9.52 -15.57 -27.86
C PRO A 14 -8.70 -15.48 -26.58
N LYS A 15 -9.29 -15.58 -25.38
CA LYS A 15 -8.54 -15.60 -24.11
C LYS A 15 -7.69 -16.85 -23.94
N HIS A 16 -8.26 -18.04 -24.16
CA HIS A 16 -7.45 -19.26 -24.20
C HIS A 16 -6.43 -19.22 -25.33
N LEU A 17 -6.75 -18.59 -26.46
CA LEU A 17 -5.77 -18.40 -27.53
C LEU A 17 -4.66 -17.42 -27.13
N HIS A 18 -4.94 -16.34 -26.39
CA HIS A 18 -3.93 -15.38 -25.94
C HIS A 18 -3.09 -15.95 -24.79
N ARG A 19 -3.69 -16.66 -23.83
CA ARG A 19 -2.99 -17.47 -22.81
C ARG A 19 -2.12 -18.54 -23.47
N GLN A 20 -2.61 -19.24 -24.50
CA GLN A 20 -1.84 -20.26 -25.22
C GLN A 20 -0.78 -19.67 -26.17
N LEU A 21 -1.03 -18.53 -26.81
CA LEU A 21 -0.07 -17.85 -27.68
C LEU A 21 1.04 -17.19 -26.86
N SER A 22 0.69 -16.56 -25.73
CA SER A 22 1.66 -16.09 -24.74
C SER A 22 2.52 -17.25 -24.21
N ARG A 23 1.90 -18.39 -23.85
CA ARG A 23 2.63 -19.63 -23.49
C ARG A 23 3.56 -20.10 -24.61
N ARG A 24 3.11 -20.12 -25.88
CA ARG A 24 3.95 -20.52 -27.02
C ARG A 24 5.12 -19.57 -27.26
N ASP A 25 4.94 -18.26 -27.11
CA ASP A 25 6.01 -17.28 -27.30
C ASP A 25 7.06 -17.39 -26.18
N ILE A 26 6.65 -17.69 -24.94
CA ILE A 26 7.55 -17.93 -23.79
C ILE A 26 8.33 -19.25 -23.97
N GLU A 27 7.67 -20.35 -24.38
CA GLU A 27 8.33 -21.63 -24.68
C GLU A 27 9.34 -21.48 -25.84
N THR A 28 9.01 -20.68 -26.85
CA THR A 28 9.90 -20.42 -28.00
C THR A 28 11.13 -19.58 -27.59
N GLN A 29 10.99 -18.68 -26.61
CA GLN A 29 12.13 -17.93 -26.04
C GLN A 29 13.02 -18.80 -25.14
N HIS A 30 12.44 -19.64 -24.28
CA HIS A 30 13.22 -20.55 -23.41
C HIS A 30 13.94 -21.64 -24.22
N GLY A 31 13.36 -22.13 -25.32
CA GLY A 31 14.03 -23.03 -26.26
C GLY A 31 15.21 -22.39 -27.01
N ARG A 32 15.26 -21.05 -27.12
CA ARG A 32 16.37 -20.33 -27.76
C ARG A 32 17.51 -19.96 -26.80
N MET A 33 17.26 -19.85 -25.51
CA MET A 33 18.29 -19.50 -24.52
C MET A 33 19.13 -20.68 -24.02
N SER A 34 18.77 -21.92 -24.34
CA SER A 34 19.53 -23.13 -23.94
C SER A 34 20.75 -23.44 -24.84
N LYS A 35 21.03 -22.66 -25.89
CA LYS A 35 22.15 -22.90 -26.82
C LYS A 35 23.06 -21.69 -27.01
N MET A 36 23.67 -21.19 -25.94
CA MET A 36 24.90 -20.41 -26.03
C MET A 36 25.70 -20.62 -24.75
N ALA A 37 26.49 -21.69 -24.73
CA ALA A 37 27.64 -21.80 -23.84
C ALA A 37 28.85 -21.27 -24.61
N PRO A 38 29.48 -20.16 -24.18
CA PRO A 38 30.81 -19.80 -24.66
C PRO A 38 31.86 -20.59 -23.89
N SER A 39 32.80 -21.08 -24.67
CA SER A 39 34.01 -21.81 -24.29
C SER A 39 34.93 -21.02 -23.36
N ASP A 40 35.62 -21.77 -22.52
CA ASP A 40 36.81 -21.39 -21.77
C ASP A 40 37.88 -20.79 -22.70
N GLU A 41 38.42 -19.61 -22.34
CA GLU A 41 39.82 -19.26 -22.61
C GLU A 41 40.26 -18.02 -21.79
N GLU A 42 41.34 -18.26 -21.04
CA GLU A 42 42.47 -17.39 -20.67
C GLU A 42 42.31 -16.13 -19.78
N ALA A 43 42.89 -16.32 -18.59
CA ALA A 43 43.69 -15.42 -17.77
C ALA A 43 44.08 -14.04 -18.35
N ASP A 44 43.91 -13.00 -17.52
CA ASP A 44 45.02 -12.08 -17.23
C ASP A 44 44.84 -11.32 -15.90
N THR A 45 45.94 -11.28 -15.17
CA THR A 45 46.19 -10.54 -13.93
C THR A 45 46.25 -9.04 -14.16
N TRP A 46 45.49 -8.25 -13.38
CA TRP A 46 45.81 -6.84 -13.12
C TRP A 46 45.48 -6.47 -11.67
N GLU A 47 46.54 -6.27 -10.89
CA GLU A 47 46.54 -5.40 -9.71
C GLU A 47 46.36 -3.95 -10.17
N ALA A 48 45.40 -3.24 -9.59
CA ALA A 48 45.39 -1.78 -9.59
C ALA A 48 44.62 -1.25 -8.38
N GLU A 49 45.38 -0.70 -7.43
CA GLU A 49 44.89 0.20 -6.40
C GLU A 49 44.10 1.35 -7.04
N SER A 50 42.89 1.60 -6.53
CA SER A 50 42.26 2.91 -6.69
C SER A 50 41.62 3.31 -5.36
N GLN A 51 42.28 4.27 -4.70
CA GLN A 51 41.66 5.12 -3.71
C GLN A 51 40.58 5.95 -4.41
N THR A 52 39.32 5.68 -4.09
CA THR A 52 38.22 6.61 -4.35
C THR A 52 37.85 7.27 -3.02
N SER A 53 38.29 8.51 -2.85
CA SER A 53 37.72 9.45 -1.89
C SER A 53 36.24 9.66 -2.24
N GLU A 54 35.34 9.27 -1.34
CA GLU A 54 33.92 9.61 -1.46
C GLU A 54 33.74 11.13 -1.32
N PRO A 55 32.95 11.79 -2.18
CA PRO A 55 32.51 13.15 -1.93
C PRO A 55 31.44 13.13 -0.84
N GLU A 56 31.77 13.74 0.30
CA GLU A 56 30.85 14.07 1.38
C GLU A 56 29.82 15.09 0.85
N TRP A 57 28.61 14.62 0.54
CA TRP A 57 27.51 15.48 0.14
C TRP A 57 26.88 16.13 1.38
N ASP A 58 27.42 17.30 1.73
CA ASP A 58 26.86 18.22 2.72
C ASP A 58 25.52 18.82 2.23
N TRP A 59 24.41 18.19 2.62
CA TRP A 59 23.05 18.68 2.43
C TRP A 59 22.46 19.31 3.69
N GLY A 60 23.27 19.69 4.67
CA GLY A 60 22.77 19.97 6.00
C GLY A 60 23.42 21.15 6.67
N ASP A 61 23.22 22.39 6.17
CA ASP A 61 23.34 23.57 7.05
C ASP A 61 22.77 24.91 6.54
N ARG A 62 22.14 25.00 5.35
CA ARG A 62 21.63 26.30 4.83
C ARG A 62 20.15 26.60 5.00
N ALA A 63 19.36 25.72 5.61
CA ALA A 63 17.92 25.95 5.81
C ALA A 63 17.52 26.31 7.26
N VAL A 64 18.46 26.33 8.21
CA VAL A 64 18.14 26.49 9.65
C VAL A 64 18.35 27.91 10.19
N GLN A 65 18.93 28.85 9.42
CA GLN A 65 19.31 30.17 9.96
C GLN A 65 18.43 31.38 9.58
N LEU A 66 17.26 31.20 8.95
CA LEU A 66 16.44 32.34 8.48
C LEU A 66 15.06 32.49 9.14
N GLY A 67 14.80 31.83 10.27
CA GLY A 67 13.48 31.84 10.93
C GLY A 67 13.44 32.07 12.43
N SER A 68 14.56 32.36 13.12
CA SER A 68 14.61 32.31 14.59
C SER A 68 14.31 33.63 15.33
N HIS A 69 14.01 34.73 14.65
CA HIS A 69 13.64 35.97 15.33
C HIS A 69 12.58 36.69 14.52
N VAL A 70 11.32 36.74 15.02
CA VAL A 70 10.33 37.86 14.86
C VAL A 70 8.88 37.46 15.23
N CYS A 71 8.53 36.19 15.44
CA CYS A 71 7.13 35.80 15.71
C CYS A 71 6.77 35.42 17.17
N GLU A 72 7.49 35.91 18.17
CA GLU A 72 7.11 35.78 19.59
C GLU A 72 6.58 37.11 20.14
N ALA A 73 5.30 37.42 19.93
CA ALA A 73 4.63 38.46 20.76
C ALA A 73 3.09 38.53 20.69
N LYS A 74 2.39 37.90 19.74
CA LYS A 74 0.95 38.24 19.52
C LYS A 74 -0.08 37.10 19.54
N MET A 75 0.26 35.89 20.01
CA MET A 75 -0.70 34.77 20.11
C MET A 75 -1.02 34.31 21.54
N CYS A 76 -0.91 35.17 22.55
CA CYS A 76 -0.99 34.73 23.95
C CYS A 76 -2.33 35.00 24.69
N LYS A 77 -3.47 35.27 24.03
CA LYS A 77 -4.74 35.57 24.76
C LYS A 77 -6.03 34.86 24.35
N GLN A 78 -6.00 33.80 23.54
CA GLN A 78 -7.18 32.95 23.26
C GLN A 78 -7.01 31.46 23.65
N SER A 79 -5.99 31.13 24.44
CA SER A 79 -5.50 29.75 24.63
C SER A 79 -6.02 28.99 25.86
N ALA A 80 -6.85 29.55 26.73
CA ALA A 80 -7.14 28.88 28.01
C ALA A 80 -8.39 27.98 28.01
N TYR A 81 -9.49 28.39 27.34
CA TYR A 81 -10.75 27.63 27.38
C TYR A 81 -10.92 26.63 26.22
N GLY A 82 -10.19 26.79 25.11
CA GLY A 82 -10.17 25.83 24.00
C GLY A 82 -9.24 24.63 24.22
N LYS A 83 -8.18 24.78 25.05
CA LYS A 83 -7.21 23.71 25.32
C LYS A 83 -7.76 22.60 26.22
N LEU A 84 -8.75 22.87 27.07
CA LEU A 84 -9.32 21.85 27.95
C LEU A 84 -10.35 20.95 27.23
N TRP A 85 -11.08 21.49 26.24
CA TRP A 85 -12.05 20.73 25.45
C TRP A 85 -11.39 19.91 24.33
N LEU A 86 -10.30 20.42 23.73
CA LEU A 86 -9.46 19.63 22.80
C LEU A 86 -8.71 18.49 23.51
N ARG A 87 -8.25 18.68 24.76
CA ARG A 87 -7.53 17.63 25.51
C ARG A 87 -8.37 16.40 25.85
N HIS A 88 -9.69 16.53 26.06
CA HIS A 88 -10.55 15.38 26.33
C HIS A 88 -11.17 14.76 25.07
N SER A 89 -11.36 15.54 24.00
CA SER A 89 -11.79 15.01 22.69
C SER A 89 -10.69 14.23 21.98
N GLU A 90 -9.42 14.62 22.12
CA GLU A 90 -8.30 13.96 21.45
C GLU A 90 -8.01 12.55 21.97
N SER A 91 -8.25 12.26 23.26
CA SER A 91 -7.89 10.94 23.84
C SER A 91 -8.88 9.82 23.47
N SER A 92 -10.18 10.13 23.36
CA SER A 92 -11.20 9.14 22.99
C SER A 92 -11.31 8.98 21.47
N ASP A 93 -11.17 10.08 20.71
CA ASP A 93 -11.17 10.01 19.25
C ASP A 93 -9.90 9.30 18.74
N ALA A 94 -8.73 9.49 19.36
CA ALA A 94 -7.51 8.77 18.98
C ALA A 94 -7.59 7.25 19.23
N TYR A 95 -8.28 6.83 20.30
CA TYR A 95 -8.45 5.40 20.60
C TYR A 95 -9.41 4.71 19.62
N ILE A 96 -10.52 5.39 19.25
CA ILE A 96 -11.48 4.88 18.26
C ILE A 96 -10.87 4.83 16.86
N ASP A 97 -10.11 5.87 16.47
CA ASP A 97 -9.37 5.89 15.21
C ASP A 97 -8.32 4.77 15.16
N TYR A 98 -7.67 4.48 16.29
CA TYR A 98 -6.61 3.46 16.36
C TYR A 98 -7.12 2.02 16.30
N VAL A 99 -8.15 1.68 17.09
CA VAL A 99 -8.75 0.34 17.03
C VAL A 99 -9.31 0.08 15.62
N SER A 100 -9.92 1.10 14.99
CA SER A 100 -10.42 1.00 13.63
C SER A 100 -9.31 0.77 12.60
N PHE A 101 -8.17 1.48 12.74
CA PHE A 101 -7.05 1.36 11.81
C PHE A 101 -6.33 0.01 11.91
N MET A 102 -6.07 -0.48 13.12
CA MET A 102 -5.40 -1.78 13.28
C MET A 102 -6.28 -2.93 12.80
N THR A 103 -7.59 -2.87 13.04
CA THR A 103 -8.52 -3.86 12.48
C THR A 103 -8.55 -3.82 10.96
N PHE A 104 -8.39 -2.65 10.34
CA PHE A 104 -8.46 -2.53 8.89
C PHE A 104 -7.29 -3.23 8.19
N ASP A 105 -6.05 -2.91 8.56
CA ASP A 105 -4.86 -3.50 7.94
C ASP A 105 -4.82 -5.03 8.16
N ASP A 106 -5.22 -5.50 9.35
CA ASP A 106 -5.32 -6.92 9.66
C ASP A 106 -6.35 -7.63 8.75
N LEU A 107 -7.51 -7.01 8.53
CA LEU A 107 -8.55 -7.55 7.65
C LEU A 107 -8.09 -7.63 6.18
N VAL A 108 -7.34 -6.63 5.70
CA VAL A 108 -6.79 -6.64 4.34
C VAL A 108 -5.78 -7.78 4.19
N LEU A 109 -4.88 -7.99 5.15
CA LEU A 109 -3.92 -9.10 5.07
C LEU A 109 -4.62 -10.46 5.14
N MET A 110 -5.64 -10.62 5.98
CA MET A 110 -6.41 -11.86 6.07
C MET A 110 -7.24 -12.13 4.81
N LEU A 111 -7.81 -11.08 4.20
CA LEU A 111 -8.46 -11.12 2.90
C LEU A 111 -7.51 -11.71 1.84
N GLU A 112 -6.31 -11.15 1.75
CA GLU A 112 -5.29 -11.56 0.79
C GLU A 112 -4.82 -13.01 1.04
N VAL A 113 -4.55 -13.40 2.29
CA VAL A 113 -4.19 -14.79 2.64
C VAL A 113 -5.28 -15.77 2.20
N GLY A 114 -6.54 -15.44 2.49
CA GLY A 114 -7.68 -16.27 2.08
C GLY A 114 -7.76 -16.40 0.56
N TRP A 115 -7.48 -15.33 -0.17
CA TRP A 115 -7.54 -15.34 -1.62
C TRP A 115 -6.38 -16.11 -2.26
N VAL A 116 -5.12 -15.96 -1.79
CA VAL A 116 -3.97 -16.76 -2.27
C VAL A 116 -4.25 -18.25 -2.17
N LEU A 117 -4.84 -18.64 -1.05
CA LEU A 117 -5.10 -20.03 -0.72
C LEU A 117 -6.45 -20.53 -1.26
N LEU A 118 -7.19 -19.69 -1.99
CA LEU A 118 -8.50 -20.01 -2.57
C LEU A 118 -9.52 -20.46 -1.52
N ILE A 119 -9.56 -19.76 -0.38
CA ILE A 119 -10.48 -19.97 0.76
C ILE A 119 -11.53 -18.84 0.76
N PRO A 120 -12.64 -18.98 0.02
CA PRO A 120 -13.63 -17.91 -0.12
C PRO A 120 -14.35 -17.56 1.19
N GLU A 121 -14.50 -18.51 2.11
CA GLU A 121 -15.07 -18.27 3.45
C GLU A 121 -14.22 -17.32 4.29
N LEU A 122 -12.92 -17.20 3.97
CA LEU A 122 -12.03 -16.26 4.63
C LEU A 122 -11.93 -14.96 3.83
N SER A 123 -11.63 -15.03 2.54
CA SER A 123 -11.38 -13.82 1.74
C SER A 123 -12.62 -12.93 1.62
N LEU A 124 -13.78 -13.45 1.21
CA LEU A 124 -14.95 -12.62 0.92
C LEU A 124 -15.49 -11.88 2.15
N PRO A 125 -15.68 -12.52 3.33
CA PRO A 125 -16.16 -11.80 4.50
C PRO A 125 -15.16 -10.77 5.01
N MET A 126 -13.85 -11.09 5.01
CA MET A 126 -12.83 -10.14 5.46
C MET A 126 -12.76 -8.93 4.53
N GLY A 127 -12.85 -9.13 3.21
CA GLY A 127 -12.89 -8.05 2.23
C GLY A 127 -14.13 -7.19 2.35
N ALA A 128 -15.31 -7.80 2.53
CA ALA A 128 -16.56 -7.06 2.72
C ALA A 128 -16.51 -6.18 3.99
N VAL A 129 -15.99 -6.71 5.10
CA VAL A 129 -15.83 -5.94 6.35
C VAL A 129 -14.80 -4.84 6.17
N ALA A 130 -13.64 -5.13 5.56
CA ALA A 130 -12.61 -4.14 5.31
C ALA A 130 -13.15 -2.97 4.46
N ALA A 131 -13.83 -3.26 3.36
CA ALA A 131 -14.45 -2.24 2.50
C ALA A 131 -15.50 -1.43 3.26
N ALA A 132 -16.39 -2.08 4.03
CA ALA A 132 -17.40 -1.40 4.83
C ALA A 132 -16.79 -0.44 5.87
N LEU A 133 -15.69 -0.86 6.51
CA LEU A 133 -14.96 -0.02 7.45
C LEU A 133 -14.30 1.18 6.75
N THR A 134 -13.72 1.01 5.55
CA THR A 134 -13.16 2.14 4.81
C THR A 134 -14.23 3.14 4.38
N PHE A 135 -15.38 2.66 3.89
CA PHE A 135 -16.52 3.54 3.57
C PHE A 135 -17.02 4.29 4.79
N ALA A 136 -17.16 3.61 5.93
CA ALA A 136 -17.56 4.24 7.18
C ALA A 136 -16.52 5.29 7.62
N GLY A 137 -15.23 4.97 7.53
CA GLY A 137 -14.12 5.88 7.82
C GLY A 137 -14.21 7.16 7.01
N VAL A 138 -14.26 7.05 5.68
CA VAL A 138 -14.40 8.21 4.78
C VAL A 138 -15.67 9.01 5.11
N GLY A 139 -16.80 8.33 5.31
CA GLY A 139 -18.07 9.00 5.61
C GLY A 139 -18.05 9.79 6.92
N LEU A 140 -17.44 9.24 7.97
CA LEU A 140 -17.30 9.89 9.27
C LEU A 140 -16.25 11.02 9.25
N HIS A 141 -15.22 10.90 8.40
CA HIS A 141 -14.07 11.80 8.37
C HIS A 141 -14.17 12.94 7.34
N CYS A 142 -15.06 12.84 6.35
CA CYS A 142 -15.19 13.79 5.23
C CYS A 142 -15.30 15.27 5.66
N GLY A 143 -15.88 15.56 6.83
CA GLY A 143 -15.98 16.92 7.37
C GLY A 143 -14.90 17.34 8.38
N ARG A 144 -14.03 16.41 8.82
CA ARG A 144 -13.09 16.61 9.94
C ARG A 144 -11.62 16.56 9.51
N ARG A 145 -11.29 15.78 8.47
CA ARG A 145 -9.92 15.59 7.99
C ARG A 145 -9.47 16.71 7.06
N SER A 146 -8.15 16.85 6.91
CA SER A 146 -7.61 17.71 5.87
C SER A 146 -7.97 17.15 4.49
N PHE A 147 -8.06 18.01 3.47
CA PHE A 147 -8.34 17.55 2.11
C PHE A 147 -7.29 16.55 1.59
N ALA A 148 -6.02 16.73 1.97
CA ALA A 148 -4.93 15.83 1.61
C ALA A 148 -5.21 14.41 2.16
N ASP A 149 -5.52 14.30 3.45
CA ASP A 149 -5.84 13.02 4.08
C ASP A 149 -7.12 12.41 3.47
N LEU A 150 -8.14 13.23 3.21
CA LEU A 150 -9.40 12.76 2.62
C LEU A 150 -9.19 12.17 1.21
N VAL A 151 -8.33 12.77 0.39
CA VAL A 151 -8.00 12.22 -0.94
C VAL A 151 -7.36 10.84 -0.80
N ILE A 152 -6.45 10.67 0.15
CA ILE A 152 -5.77 9.39 0.39
C ILE A 152 -6.77 8.34 0.86
N GLU A 153 -7.60 8.65 1.85
CA GLU A 153 -8.65 7.75 2.34
C GLU A 153 -9.61 7.36 1.20
N LEU A 154 -9.95 8.32 0.31
CA LEU A 154 -10.80 8.07 -0.85
C LEU A 154 -10.11 7.15 -1.88
N VAL A 155 -8.83 7.36 -2.17
CA VAL A 155 -8.03 6.50 -3.07
C VAL A 155 -8.00 5.08 -2.53
N MET A 156 -7.72 4.90 -1.23
CA MET A 156 -7.75 3.59 -0.56
C MET A 156 -9.12 2.94 -0.60
N THR A 157 -10.19 3.72 -0.42
CA THR A 157 -11.57 3.21 -0.48
C THR A 157 -11.91 2.72 -1.88
N ILE A 158 -11.59 3.51 -2.91
CA ILE A 158 -11.83 3.14 -4.31
C ILE A 158 -11.03 1.88 -4.65
N TRP A 159 -9.74 1.88 -4.32
CA TRP A 159 -8.84 0.75 -4.55
C TRP A 159 -9.37 -0.53 -3.90
N LEU A 160 -9.61 -0.52 -2.58
CA LEU A 160 -10.02 -1.72 -1.85
C LEU A 160 -11.37 -2.23 -2.32
N SER A 161 -12.34 -1.33 -2.55
CA SER A 161 -13.67 -1.74 -3.04
C SER A 161 -13.57 -2.40 -4.42
N THR A 162 -12.69 -1.87 -5.27
CA THR A 162 -12.40 -2.44 -6.59
C THR A 162 -11.70 -3.78 -6.46
N ASN A 163 -10.73 -3.92 -5.55
CA ASN A 163 -10.02 -5.16 -5.30
C ASN A 163 -10.96 -6.25 -4.78
N VAL A 164 -11.78 -5.95 -3.78
CA VAL A 164 -12.80 -6.89 -3.26
C VAL A 164 -13.77 -7.30 -4.36
N PHE A 165 -14.21 -6.36 -5.20
CA PHE A 165 -15.06 -6.67 -6.36
C PHE A 165 -14.36 -7.61 -7.35
N TRP A 166 -13.10 -7.34 -7.68
CA TRP A 166 -12.27 -8.17 -8.56
C TRP A 166 -12.08 -9.58 -8.01
N MET A 167 -11.60 -9.71 -6.77
CA MET A 167 -11.41 -11.00 -6.11
C MET A 167 -12.73 -11.78 -5.99
N THR A 168 -13.85 -11.10 -5.73
CA THR A 168 -15.17 -11.73 -5.72
C THR A 168 -15.51 -12.29 -7.10
N SER A 169 -15.18 -11.57 -8.19
CA SER A 169 -15.42 -12.05 -9.54
C SER A 169 -14.60 -13.29 -9.89
N GLU A 170 -13.33 -13.34 -9.49
CA GLU A 170 -12.48 -14.51 -9.67
C GLU A 170 -13.01 -15.71 -8.89
N VAL A 171 -13.32 -15.52 -7.61
CA VAL A 171 -13.85 -16.60 -6.76
C VAL A 171 -15.17 -17.16 -7.30
N LEU A 172 -16.02 -16.31 -7.87
CA LEU A 172 -17.33 -16.71 -8.38
C LEU A 172 -17.25 -17.40 -9.75
N TYR A 173 -16.49 -16.85 -10.69
CA TYR A 173 -16.59 -17.20 -12.10
C TYR A 173 -15.31 -17.77 -12.70
N ASP A 174 -14.15 -17.54 -12.09
CA ASP A 174 -12.87 -17.95 -12.65
C ASP A 174 -12.41 -19.28 -12.05
N LYS A 175 -11.99 -20.18 -12.93
CA LYS A 175 -11.46 -21.46 -12.49
C LYS A 175 -9.98 -21.26 -12.12
N PRO A 176 -9.59 -21.60 -10.87
CA PRO A 176 -8.23 -21.37 -10.45
C PRO A 176 -7.25 -22.22 -11.23
N ASP A 177 -6.09 -21.66 -11.54
CA ASP A 177 -4.99 -22.40 -12.20
C ASP A 177 -4.41 -23.51 -11.30
N VAL A 178 -4.59 -23.39 -9.98
CA VAL A 178 -4.18 -24.37 -8.96
C VAL A 178 -5.40 -24.87 -8.18
N GLU A 179 -5.58 -26.18 -8.10
CA GLU A 179 -6.69 -26.80 -7.35
C GLU A 179 -6.19 -27.31 -5.98
N PHE A 180 -6.39 -26.53 -4.92
CA PHE A 180 -6.14 -27.02 -3.56
C PHE A 180 -7.25 -27.97 -3.08
N PRO A 181 -6.96 -28.90 -2.14
CA PRO A 181 -7.98 -29.80 -1.57
C PRO A 181 -9.15 -29.08 -0.88
N TRP A 182 -8.94 -27.81 -0.50
CA TRP A 182 -9.95 -26.93 0.12
C TRP A 182 -10.42 -25.82 -0.84
N SER A 183 -9.95 -25.78 -2.08
CA SER A 183 -10.40 -24.78 -3.06
C SER A 183 -11.87 -25.00 -3.37
N LEU A 184 -12.66 -23.93 -3.27
CA LEU A 184 -14.09 -23.94 -3.57
C LEU A 184 -14.44 -23.13 -4.82
N SER A 185 -13.45 -22.54 -5.48
CA SER A 185 -13.63 -21.77 -6.71
C SER A 185 -13.56 -22.64 -7.97
N PRO A 186 -14.34 -22.34 -9.02
CA PRO A 186 -15.35 -21.29 -9.07
C PRO A 186 -16.64 -21.72 -8.35
N LEU A 187 -17.31 -20.77 -7.66
CA LEU A 187 -18.58 -21.04 -6.96
C LEU A 187 -19.78 -21.13 -7.92
N LEU A 188 -19.67 -20.52 -9.10
CA LEU A 188 -20.67 -20.54 -10.17
C LEU A 188 -20.04 -21.16 -11.44
N PRO A 189 -20.85 -21.61 -12.41
CA PRO A 189 -20.32 -22.03 -13.71
C PRO A 189 -19.54 -20.90 -14.38
N GLU A 190 -18.43 -21.24 -15.03
CA GLU A 190 -17.61 -20.29 -15.80
C GLU A 190 -18.47 -19.52 -16.81
N ASP A 191 -18.39 -18.19 -16.77
CA ASP A 191 -19.08 -17.27 -17.69
C ASP A 191 -18.11 -16.17 -18.15
N GLU A 192 -17.43 -16.45 -19.27
CA GLU A 192 -16.42 -15.58 -19.85
C GLU A 192 -16.92 -14.15 -20.17
N PRO A 193 -18.11 -13.96 -20.80
CA PRO A 193 -18.68 -12.63 -20.96
C PRO A 193 -18.82 -11.86 -19.65
N VAL A 194 -19.32 -12.50 -18.59
CA VAL A 194 -19.48 -11.87 -17.28
C VAL A 194 -18.12 -11.51 -16.68
N TYR A 195 -17.18 -12.45 -16.69
CA TYR A 195 -15.83 -12.23 -16.19
C TYR A 195 -15.13 -11.08 -16.92
N SER A 196 -15.20 -11.01 -18.26
CA SER A 196 -14.61 -9.90 -19.03
C SER A 196 -15.25 -8.53 -18.72
N VAL A 197 -16.54 -8.49 -18.35
CA VAL A 197 -17.18 -7.25 -17.88
C VAL A 197 -16.64 -6.86 -16.52
N MET A 198 -16.49 -7.82 -15.60
CA MET A 198 -15.96 -7.59 -14.26
C MET A 198 -14.50 -7.12 -14.31
N GLU A 199 -13.66 -7.72 -15.14
CA GLU A 199 -12.28 -7.32 -15.44
C GLU A 199 -12.18 -5.86 -15.89
N LYS A 200 -13.03 -5.45 -16.84
CA LYS A 200 -13.08 -4.05 -17.31
C LYS A 200 -13.54 -3.09 -16.22
N MET A 201 -14.52 -3.50 -15.42
CA MET A 201 -15.01 -2.68 -14.31
C MET A 201 -13.93 -2.52 -13.22
N ALA A 202 -13.24 -3.60 -12.86
CA ALA A 202 -12.13 -3.59 -11.92
C ALA A 202 -10.98 -2.70 -12.41
N SER A 203 -10.52 -2.92 -13.65
CA SER A 203 -9.52 -2.08 -14.29
C SER A 203 -9.91 -0.59 -14.29
N THR A 204 -11.17 -0.28 -14.60
CA THR A 204 -11.66 1.11 -14.55
C THR A 204 -11.62 1.67 -13.13
N GLY A 205 -12.00 0.90 -12.11
CA GLY A 205 -11.93 1.29 -10.71
C GLY A 205 -10.51 1.62 -10.25
N PHE A 206 -9.54 0.78 -10.59
CA PHE A 206 -8.13 1.02 -10.29
C PHE A 206 -7.60 2.29 -10.98
N PHE A 207 -7.98 2.50 -12.24
CA PHE A 207 -7.63 3.74 -12.96
C PHE A 207 -8.28 4.97 -12.32
N VAL A 208 -9.53 4.88 -11.88
CA VAL A 208 -10.21 5.97 -11.16
C VAL A 208 -9.50 6.32 -9.87
N ALA A 209 -9.00 5.33 -9.11
CA ALA A 209 -8.20 5.57 -7.91
C ALA A 209 -6.93 6.40 -8.23
N VAL A 210 -6.20 6.05 -9.29
CA VAL A 210 -5.03 6.81 -9.76
C VAL A 210 -5.42 8.23 -10.18
N ALA A 211 -6.50 8.38 -10.96
CA ALA A 211 -6.97 9.68 -11.40
C ALA A 211 -7.38 10.57 -10.23
N THR A 212 -8.04 10.01 -9.21
CA THR A 212 -8.40 10.72 -7.97
C THR A 212 -7.17 11.22 -7.23
N TYR A 213 -6.13 10.38 -7.09
CA TYR A 213 -4.86 10.82 -6.48
C TYR A 213 -4.22 11.97 -7.27
N LEU A 214 -4.11 11.84 -8.60
CA LEU A 214 -3.50 12.87 -9.45
C LEU A 214 -4.26 14.19 -9.42
N LEU A 215 -5.60 14.14 -9.39
CA LEU A 215 -6.43 15.32 -9.20
C LEU A 215 -6.19 15.96 -7.84
N GLY A 216 -6.13 15.17 -6.77
CA GLY A 216 -5.78 15.64 -5.43
C GLY A 216 -4.40 16.27 -5.38
N LEU A 217 -3.41 15.66 -6.02
CA LEU A 217 -2.06 16.20 -6.15
C LEU A 217 -2.05 17.57 -6.84
N ALA A 218 -2.80 17.71 -7.93
CA ALA A 218 -2.92 18.97 -8.65
C ALA A 218 -3.52 20.08 -7.77
N VAL A 219 -4.57 19.77 -7.00
CA VAL A 219 -5.21 20.71 -6.06
C VAL A 219 -4.27 21.08 -4.91
N VAL A 220 -3.62 20.10 -4.29
CA VAL A 220 -2.67 20.32 -3.19
C VAL A 220 -1.47 21.14 -3.66
N THR A 221 -0.93 20.83 -4.84
CA THR A 221 0.18 21.58 -5.46
C THR A 221 -0.25 23.01 -5.77
N TYR A 222 -1.46 23.20 -6.31
CA TYR A 222 -2.02 24.53 -6.53
C TYR A 222 -2.10 25.33 -5.22
N TRP A 223 -2.63 24.75 -4.14
CA TRP A 223 -2.67 25.43 -2.84
C TRP A 223 -1.29 25.73 -2.26
N TYR A 224 -0.31 24.85 -2.48
CA TYR A 224 1.07 25.08 -2.08
C TYR A 224 1.71 26.25 -2.80
N LEU A 225 1.53 26.34 -4.13
CA LEU A 225 2.12 27.40 -4.94
C LEU A 225 1.44 28.75 -4.76
N HIS A 226 0.18 28.77 -4.32
CA HIS A 226 -0.57 30.01 -4.14
C HIS A 226 -0.43 30.57 -2.71
N PRO A 227 0.23 31.73 -2.50
CA PRO A 227 0.51 32.29 -1.18
C PRO A 227 -0.73 32.54 -0.31
N LYS A 228 -1.91 32.66 -0.93
CA LYS A 228 -3.19 32.88 -0.23
C LYS A 228 -3.54 31.73 0.73
N TYR A 229 -3.16 30.50 0.41
CA TYR A 229 -3.60 29.32 1.17
C TYR A 229 -2.64 28.94 2.31
N ASN A 230 -1.43 29.51 2.35
CA ASN A 230 -0.41 29.21 3.37
C ASN A 230 -0.27 27.69 3.64
N PHE A 231 -0.26 26.88 2.57
CA PHE A 231 -0.26 25.43 2.73
C PHE A 231 1.08 24.94 3.31
N PRO A 232 1.07 24.13 4.37
CA PRO A 232 2.30 23.74 5.04
C PRO A 232 3.15 22.80 4.16
N PRO A 233 4.46 23.06 3.98
CA PRO A 233 5.34 22.19 3.17
C PRO A 233 5.34 20.73 3.62
N ARG A 234 5.16 20.49 4.93
CA ARG A 234 5.06 19.14 5.50
C ARG A 234 3.86 18.36 4.98
N ALA A 235 2.72 19.01 4.75
CA ALA A 235 1.54 18.33 4.22
C ALA A 235 1.73 17.94 2.75
N LEU A 236 2.38 18.80 1.94
CA LEU A 236 2.71 18.46 0.56
C LEU A 236 3.70 17.28 0.52
N ALA A 237 4.74 17.32 1.37
CA ALA A 237 5.70 16.24 1.46
C ALA A 237 5.01 14.92 1.87
N SER A 238 4.19 14.94 2.92
CA SER A 238 3.41 13.76 3.35
C SER A 238 2.52 13.22 2.23
N PHE A 239 1.83 14.11 1.49
CA PHE A 239 0.99 13.72 0.38
C PHE A 239 1.81 13.06 -0.74
N LEU A 240 2.92 13.68 -1.15
CA LEU A 240 3.82 13.14 -2.17
C LEU A 240 4.40 11.78 -1.77
N LEU A 241 4.71 11.58 -0.49
CA LEU A 241 5.24 10.31 -0.02
C LEU A 241 4.24 9.17 -0.09
N GLN A 242 2.94 9.48 -0.09
CA GLN A 242 1.87 8.50 -0.27
C GLN A 242 1.57 8.19 -1.75
N SER A 243 2.41 8.66 -2.68
CA SER A 243 2.34 8.30 -4.10
C SER A 243 2.57 6.81 -4.37
N TYR A 244 3.08 6.04 -3.39
CA TYR A 244 3.14 4.57 -3.52
C TYR A 244 1.75 3.96 -3.75
N LEU A 245 0.67 4.62 -3.29
CA LEU A 245 -0.70 4.22 -3.56
C LEU A 245 -1.05 4.27 -5.05
N CYS A 246 -0.51 5.23 -5.80
CA CYS A 246 -0.65 5.24 -7.25
C CYS A 246 0.05 4.06 -7.90
N SER A 247 1.27 3.76 -7.46
CA SER A 247 2.05 2.63 -8.00
C SER A 247 1.32 1.31 -7.74
N TRP A 248 0.75 1.17 -6.53
CA TRP A 248 -0.09 0.04 -6.17
C TRP A 248 -1.36 -0.05 -7.04
N CYS A 249 -2.14 1.02 -7.17
CA CYS A 249 -3.34 0.99 -8.02
C CYS A 249 -3.00 0.68 -9.49
N LEU A 250 -1.84 1.16 -9.98
CA LEU A 250 -1.36 0.84 -11.32
C LEU A 250 -0.96 -0.62 -11.46
N LYS A 251 -0.31 -1.22 -10.44
CA LYS A 251 -0.03 -2.66 -10.40
C LYS A 251 -1.32 -3.43 -10.63
N ASP A 252 -2.37 -3.14 -9.88
CA ASP A 252 -3.64 -3.88 -9.98
C ASP A 252 -4.36 -3.60 -11.29
N PHE A 253 -4.28 -2.39 -11.83
CA PHE A 253 -4.78 -2.09 -13.17
C PHE A 253 -4.12 -2.95 -14.25
N PHE A 254 -2.78 -3.07 -14.22
CA PHE A 254 -2.04 -3.86 -15.20
C PHE A 254 -2.23 -5.35 -14.96
N TRP A 255 -2.26 -5.78 -13.70
CA TRP A 255 -2.48 -7.17 -13.32
C TRP A 255 -3.88 -7.66 -13.70
N ALA A 256 -4.94 -6.88 -13.46
CA ALA A 256 -6.29 -7.19 -13.92
C ALA A 256 -6.42 -7.29 -15.45
N ARG A 257 -5.47 -6.71 -16.19
CA ARG A 257 -5.37 -6.82 -17.66
C ARG A 257 -4.39 -7.90 -18.13
N GLU A 258 -3.88 -8.71 -17.22
CA GLU A 258 -2.86 -9.74 -17.45
C GLU A 258 -1.54 -9.18 -18.04
N GLU A 259 -1.22 -7.90 -17.81
CA GLU A 259 -0.01 -7.24 -18.31
C GLU A 259 1.15 -7.39 -17.32
N PHE A 260 1.89 -8.51 -17.40
CA PHE A 260 2.96 -8.88 -16.46
C PHE A 260 4.03 -7.80 -16.24
N TRP A 261 4.70 -7.34 -17.30
CA TRP A 261 5.84 -6.43 -17.16
C TRP A 261 5.48 -5.08 -16.52
N PRO A 262 4.41 -4.38 -16.94
CA PRO A 262 3.96 -3.18 -16.26
C PRO A 262 3.54 -3.43 -14.81
N ALA A 263 2.85 -4.54 -14.52
CA ALA A 263 2.43 -4.88 -13.16
C ALA A 263 3.62 -5.08 -12.21
N ILE A 264 4.61 -5.90 -12.59
CA ILE A 264 5.81 -6.11 -11.77
C ILE A 264 6.66 -4.84 -11.66
N SER A 265 6.77 -4.04 -12.71
CA SER A 265 7.55 -2.79 -12.65
C SER A 265 6.98 -1.82 -11.62
N THR A 266 5.65 -1.69 -11.57
CA THR A 266 4.95 -0.84 -10.60
C THR A 266 4.98 -1.41 -9.19
N ASP A 267 4.90 -2.73 -9.02
CA ASP A 267 5.08 -3.38 -7.72
C ASP A 267 6.51 -3.16 -7.16
N LEU A 268 7.54 -3.36 -7.98
CA LEU A 268 8.94 -3.14 -7.60
C LEU A 268 9.25 -1.69 -7.24
N ILE A 269 8.54 -0.71 -7.81
CA ILE A 269 8.63 0.71 -7.44
C ILE A 269 7.93 0.96 -6.09
N THR A 270 6.85 0.23 -5.80
CA THR A 270 6.06 0.41 -4.56
C THR A 270 6.88 0.10 -3.31
N VAL A 271 7.69 -0.98 -3.31
CA VAL A 271 8.52 -1.38 -2.16
C VAL A 271 9.48 -0.28 -1.68
N PRO A 272 10.40 0.27 -2.51
CA PRO A 272 11.30 1.33 -2.08
C PRO A 272 10.56 2.62 -1.72
N MET A 273 9.41 2.92 -2.34
CA MET A 273 8.60 4.08 -1.95
C MET A 273 7.99 3.93 -0.55
N ILE A 274 7.47 2.73 -0.21
CA ILE A 274 7.00 2.43 1.15
C ILE A 274 8.14 2.62 2.16
N LEU A 275 9.32 2.06 1.87
CA LEU A 275 10.48 2.16 2.76
C LEU A 275 11.00 3.60 2.88
N ALA A 276 11.01 4.36 1.78
CA ALA A 276 11.38 5.77 1.80
C ALA A 276 10.38 6.61 2.62
N ASN A 277 9.07 6.39 2.45
CA ASN A 277 8.06 7.04 3.28
C ASN A 277 8.26 6.70 4.76
N ALA A 278 8.41 5.41 5.07
CA ALA A 278 8.62 4.93 6.43
C ALA A 278 9.89 5.50 7.08
N ARG A 279 10.96 5.65 6.29
CA ARG A 279 12.21 6.28 6.74
C ARG A 279 12.03 7.76 7.04
N LEU A 280 11.19 8.48 6.30
CA LEU A 280 10.94 9.90 6.51
C LEU A 280 10.00 10.15 7.71
N GLU A 281 9.12 9.21 8.01
CA GLU A 281 8.29 9.23 9.22
C GLU A 281 9.04 8.81 10.50
N SER A 282 10.27 8.32 10.37
CA SER A 282 11.07 7.80 11.49
C SER A 282 12.42 8.52 11.65
N ASP A 283 12.95 8.54 12.87
CA ASP A 283 14.26 9.16 13.17
C ASP A 283 15.47 8.38 12.58
N GLY A 284 15.23 7.31 11.81
CA GLY A 284 16.30 6.43 11.30
C GLY A 284 15.77 5.09 10.80
N TRP A 285 16.62 4.36 10.07
CA TRP A 285 16.30 3.00 9.59
C TRP A 285 15.95 2.01 10.72
N ARG A 286 16.55 2.21 11.91
CA ARG A 286 16.31 1.36 13.09
C ARG A 286 14.99 1.67 13.79
N SER A 287 14.37 2.83 13.51
CA SER A 287 13.11 3.26 14.11
C SER A 287 11.93 3.16 13.14
N ILE A 288 12.11 2.55 11.97
CA ILE A 288 11.01 2.21 11.07
C ILE A 288 10.02 1.31 11.81
N ARG A 289 8.74 1.68 11.76
CA ARG A 289 7.65 0.96 12.40
C ARG A 289 7.46 -0.41 11.75
N ARG A 290 7.04 -1.39 12.55
CA ARG A 290 6.71 -2.74 12.05
C ARG A 290 5.61 -2.72 11.00
N THR A 291 4.67 -1.79 11.11
CA THR A 291 3.59 -1.56 10.13
C THR A 291 4.15 -1.27 8.73
N SER A 292 5.17 -0.44 8.62
CA SER A 292 5.79 -0.14 7.33
C SER A 292 6.51 -1.35 6.74
N TRP A 293 7.14 -2.16 7.60
CA TRP A 293 7.76 -3.41 7.17
C TRP A 293 6.71 -4.45 6.73
N SER A 294 5.58 -4.55 7.43
CA SER A 294 4.51 -5.47 7.02
C SER A 294 3.96 -5.09 5.64
N TRP A 295 3.79 -3.80 5.37
CA TRP A 295 3.38 -3.31 4.05
C TRP A 295 4.42 -3.59 2.96
N ALA A 296 5.73 -3.46 3.26
CA ALA A 296 6.78 -3.82 2.32
C ALA A 296 6.80 -5.34 2.02
N VAL A 297 6.64 -6.19 3.04
CA VAL A 297 6.55 -7.65 2.87
C VAL A 297 5.30 -8.03 2.09
N TRP A 298 4.17 -7.37 2.35
CA TRP A 298 2.93 -7.55 1.59
C TRP A 298 3.11 -7.20 0.11
N ALA A 299 3.79 -6.10 -0.23
CA ALA A 299 4.07 -5.72 -1.61
C ALA A 299 4.99 -6.77 -2.29
N ILE A 300 6.04 -7.24 -1.62
CA ILE A 300 6.89 -8.32 -2.14
C ILE A 300 6.08 -9.60 -2.40
N ALA A 301 5.16 -9.95 -1.49
CA ALA A 301 4.27 -11.09 -1.67
C ALA A 301 3.39 -10.94 -2.91
N ASN A 302 2.87 -9.73 -3.20
CA ASN A 302 2.12 -9.43 -4.42
C ASN A 302 2.96 -9.62 -5.69
N GLY A 303 4.20 -9.14 -5.71
CA GLY A 303 5.09 -9.36 -6.85
C GLY A 303 5.37 -10.84 -7.12
N ILE A 304 5.55 -11.63 -6.06
CA ILE A 304 5.72 -13.09 -6.17
C ILE A 304 4.44 -13.75 -6.66
N TRP A 305 3.28 -13.32 -6.16
CA TRP A 305 1.98 -13.79 -6.65
C TRP A 305 1.86 -13.55 -8.15
N ILE A 306 1.95 -12.29 -8.60
CA ILE A 306 1.78 -11.90 -10.00
C ILE A 306 2.72 -12.70 -10.90
N THR A 307 3.94 -12.98 -10.42
CA THR A 307 4.89 -13.85 -11.10
C THR A 307 4.41 -15.29 -11.20
N GLY A 308 3.94 -15.88 -10.10
CA GLY A 308 3.37 -17.23 -10.10
C GLY A 308 2.18 -17.35 -11.04
N GLU A 309 1.24 -16.42 -10.97
CA GLU A 309 0.00 -16.46 -11.74
C GLU A 309 0.22 -16.21 -13.24
N LEU A 310 0.93 -15.15 -13.61
CA LEU A 310 1.05 -14.76 -15.01
C LEU A 310 2.19 -15.46 -15.76
N MET A 311 3.30 -15.80 -15.09
CA MET A 311 4.46 -16.43 -15.74
C MET A 311 4.53 -17.94 -15.52
N TYR A 312 4.05 -18.44 -14.38
CA TYR A 312 4.15 -19.86 -14.00
C TYR A 312 2.78 -20.45 -13.58
N PRO A 313 1.73 -20.31 -14.41
CA PRO A 313 0.38 -20.72 -14.05
C PRO A 313 0.33 -22.23 -13.73
N GLY A 314 -0.24 -22.56 -12.58
CA GLY A 314 -0.38 -23.93 -12.08
C GLY A 314 0.71 -24.38 -11.09
N GLU A 315 1.72 -23.55 -10.81
CA GLU A 315 2.76 -23.85 -9.83
C GLU A 315 2.34 -23.42 -8.41
N GLU A 316 1.78 -24.38 -7.65
CA GLU A 316 1.25 -24.16 -6.29
C GLU A 316 2.27 -23.63 -5.28
N GLN A 317 3.58 -23.79 -5.52
CA GLN A 317 4.62 -23.35 -4.61
C GLN A 317 4.63 -21.82 -4.48
N PHE A 318 4.24 -21.10 -5.53
CA PHE A 318 4.09 -19.65 -5.46
C PHE A 318 3.01 -19.26 -4.45
N ASN A 319 1.83 -19.87 -4.50
CA ASN A 319 0.76 -19.62 -3.54
C ASN A 319 1.21 -19.88 -2.10
N TYR A 320 1.93 -20.97 -1.84
CA TYR A 320 2.43 -21.26 -0.49
C TYR A 320 3.46 -20.22 0.01
N VAL A 321 4.39 -19.79 -0.86
CA VAL A 321 5.38 -18.76 -0.52
C VAL A 321 4.69 -17.42 -0.23
N VAL A 322 3.73 -17.03 -1.09
CA VAL A 322 2.97 -15.79 -0.92
C VAL A 322 2.16 -15.83 0.37
N ALA A 323 1.43 -16.92 0.63
CA ALA A 323 0.66 -17.08 1.86
C ALA A 323 1.54 -17.02 3.13
N ALA A 324 2.74 -17.61 3.09
CA ALA A 324 3.70 -17.52 4.19
C ALA A 324 4.20 -16.08 4.42
N LEU A 325 4.48 -15.33 3.35
CA LEU A 325 4.89 -13.93 3.44
C LEU A 325 3.76 -13.03 3.96
N LEU A 326 2.54 -13.21 3.47
CA LEU A 326 1.37 -12.48 3.96
C LEU A 326 1.06 -12.80 5.43
N THR A 327 1.17 -14.07 5.83
CA THR A 327 1.04 -14.46 7.24
C THR A 327 2.14 -13.82 8.09
N THR A 328 3.37 -13.73 7.57
CA THR A 328 4.47 -13.01 8.25
C THR A 328 4.15 -11.54 8.40
N ALA A 329 3.68 -10.88 7.33
CA ALA A 329 3.24 -9.48 7.38
C ALA A 329 2.14 -9.28 8.42
N PHE A 330 1.15 -10.19 8.47
CA PHE A 330 0.07 -10.17 9.45
C PHE A 330 0.59 -10.30 10.88
N VAL A 331 1.47 -11.26 11.15
CA VAL A 331 2.07 -11.43 12.50
C VAL A 331 2.90 -10.21 12.89
N MET A 332 3.65 -9.62 11.94
CA MET A 332 4.40 -8.39 12.19
C MET A 332 3.48 -7.22 12.56
N LEU A 333 2.37 -7.07 11.84
CA LEU A 333 1.36 -6.05 12.09
C LEU A 333 0.66 -6.27 13.44
N ALA A 334 0.14 -7.47 13.71
CA ALA A 334 -0.50 -7.83 14.98
C ALA A 334 0.44 -7.61 16.17
N SER A 335 1.72 -7.98 16.03
CA SER A 335 2.74 -7.76 17.08
C SER A 335 3.13 -6.29 17.28
N SER A 336 2.78 -5.41 16.36
CA SER A 336 3.05 -3.97 16.46
C SER A 336 2.13 -3.26 17.47
N TYR A 337 1.00 -3.89 17.83
CA TYR A 337 0.06 -3.37 18.84
C TYR A 337 0.76 -3.02 20.16
N GLU A 338 1.63 -3.91 20.63
CA GLU A 338 2.34 -3.72 21.90
C GLU A 338 3.31 -2.53 21.83
N GLN A 339 3.92 -2.27 20.65
CA GLN A 339 4.79 -1.10 20.47
C GLN A 339 3.97 0.19 20.58
N TYR A 340 2.79 0.22 19.98
CA TYR A 340 1.91 1.38 20.05
C TYR A 340 1.40 1.61 21.48
N LYS A 341 0.89 0.57 22.13
CA LYS A 341 0.43 0.63 23.52
C LYS A 341 1.52 1.15 24.46
N ALA A 342 2.77 0.73 24.27
CA ALA A 342 3.90 1.21 25.05
C ALA A 342 4.24 2.69 24.80
N VAL A 343 4.07 3.19 23.57
CA VAL A 343 4.25 4.62 23.26
C VAL A 343 3.17 5.45 23.92
N GLU A 344 1.91 5.01 23.84
CA GLU A 344 0.78 5.72 24.44
C GLU A 344 0.90 5.76 25.97
N GLN A 345 1.28 4.65 26.61
CA GLN A 345 1.55 4.61 28.05
C GLN A 345 2.67 5.56 28.49
N ARG A 346 3.74 5.71 27.68
CA ARG A 346 4.79 6.69 27.99
C ARG A 346 4.24 8.11 27.90
N ARG A 347 3.39 8.40 26.92
CA ARG A 347 2.80 9.73 26.73
C ARG A 347 1.90 10.13 27.90
N THR A 348 1.07 9.20 28.39
CA THR A 348 0.22 9.46 29.57
C THR A 348 1.07 9.66 30.83
N THR A 349 2.07 8.81 31.06
CA THR A 349 2.96 8.90 32.23
C THR A 349 3.75 10.23 32.24
N TRP A 350 4.25 10.67 31.08
CA TRP A 350 4.95 11.95 30.97
C TRP A 350 4.05 13.14 31.32
N THR A 351 2.79 13.11 30.88
CA THR A 351 1.81 14.18 31.14
C THR A 351 1.44 14.27 32.61
N GLU A 352 1.41 13.15 33.34
CA GLU A 352 1.17 13.12 34.78
C GLU A 352 2.41 13.51 35.60
N SER A 353 3.60 13.22 35.08
CA SER A 353 4.87 13.51 35.76
C SER A 353 5.41 14.92 35.56
N GLU A 354 4.82 15.71 34.64
CA GLU A 354 5.20 17.10 34.42
C GLU A 354 4.81 17.88 35.69
N PRO A 355 5.77 18.22 36.58
CA PRO A 355 5.44 18.82 37.86
C PRO A 355 4.70 20.12 37.58
N ASP A 356 3.60 20.35 38.30
CA ASP A 356 2.85 21.59 38.31
C ASP A 356 3.81 22.76 38.60
N SER A 357 4.41 23.28 37.53
CA SER A 357 5.28 24.46 37.55
C SER A 357 4.47 25.74 37.77
N SER A 358 3.21 25.59 38.21
CA SER A 358 2.39 26.59 38.88
C SER A 358 2.83 26.83 40.34
N THR A 359 4.04 26.40 40.73
CA THR A 359 4.65 26.86 41.98
C THR A 359 4.88 28.36 41.87
N ASP A 360 3.94 29.11 42.44
CA ASP A 360 3.96 30.53 42.78
C ASP A 360 5.29 31.23 42.50
N TYR A 361 5.38 31.90 41.34
CA TYR A 361 6.14 33.14 41.28
C TYR A 361 5.34 34.21 42.03
N THR A 362 5.23 34.09 43.35
CA THR A 362 4.96 35.26 44.19
C THR A 362 6.17 36.18 44.04
N THR A 363 6.06 37.12 43.11
CA THR A 363 6.88 38.33 43.04
C THR A 363 6.84 39.00 44.40
N ASP A 364 7.91 38.82 45.16
CA ASP A 364 8.19 39.53 46.40
C ASP A 364 8.71 40.93 46.04
N ASP A 365 7.82 41.76 45.47
CA ASP A 365 8.06 43.20 45.27
C ASP A 365 7.85 43.94 46.61
N SER A 366 8.73 43.71 47.58
CA SER A 366 8.90 44.65 48.69
C SER A 366 10.28 44.54 49.34
N LYS A 367 11.22 45.42 48.92
CA LYS A 367 12.13 46.22 49.77
C LYS A 367 13.33 46.75 48.97
N ALA A 368 13.33 48.06 48.70
CA ALA A 368 14.31 49.07 49.12
C ALA A 368 14.27 50.27 48.18
#